data_AF-A0A3C1UDI8-F1
#
_entry.id   AF-A0A3C1UDI8-F1
#
_cell.length_a   1.000
_cell.length_b   1.000
_cell.length_c   1.000
_cell.angle_alpha   90.00
_cell.angle_beta   90.00
_cell.angle_gamma   90.00
#
_symmetry.space_group_name_H-M   'P 1'
#
loop_
_entity.id
_entity.type
_entity.pdbx_description
1 polymer ?
#
loop_
_entity_poly.entity_id
_entity_poly.type
_entity_poly.pdbx_seq_one_letter_code
_entity_poly.pdbx_strand_id
1 'polypeptide(L)'
;MASELQETLARIVTKSKVLVDKYHVLNAEKERLEQVVAQLQSEVEVLKKENEKLSTDNHYLTMARHFVPNSEKAAEAKKMISSLVRDIDKCISQLNE
;
A
#
# COMPACT_ATOMS: atom_id res chain seq x y z
N MET A 1 -14.38 -33.87 60.39
CA MET A 1 -14.88 -32.49 60.14
C MET A 1 -13.74 -31.48 59.96
N ALA A 2 -12.88 -31.22 60.95
CA ALA A 2 -11.79 -30.22 60.79
C ALA A 2 -10.76 -30.58 59.69
N SER A 3 -10.37 -31.86 59.59
CA SER A 3 -9.41 -32.35 58.57
C SER A 3 -9.95 -32.25 57.14
N GLU A 4 -11.24 -32.51 56.94
CA GLU A 4 -11.90 -32.49 55.64
C GLU A 4 -12.07 -31.06 55.11
N LEU A 5 -12.35 -30.12 56.01
CA LEU A 5 -12.36 -28.69 55.70
C LEU A 5 -10.95 -28.21 55.30
N GLN A 6 -9.91 -28.62 56.02
CA GLN A 6 -8.52 -28.27 55.70
C GLN A 6 -8.08 -28.82 54.33
N GLU A 7 -8.40 -30.06 54.01
CA GLU A 7 -8.13 -30.63 52.68
C GLU A 7 -8.90 -29.91 51.57
N THR A 8 -10.15 -29.53 51.83
CA THR A 8 -10.95 -28.78 50.86
C THR A 8 -10.37 -27.40 50.61
N LEU A 9 -9.94 -26.70 51.67
CA LEU A 9 -9.29 -25.40 51.56
C LEU A 9 -7.96 -25.50 50.80
N ALA A 10 -7.13 -26.51 51.08
CA ALA A 10 -5.88 -26.75 50.37
C ALA A 10 -6.10 -27.00 48.87
N ARG A 11 -7.14 -27.77 48.52
CA ARG A 11 -7.54 -28.02 47.13
C ARG A 11 -8.01 -26.74 46.43
N ILE A 12 -8.79 -25.90 47.12
CA ILE A 12 -9.23 -24.61 46.58
C ILE A 12 -8.04 -23.70 46.32
N VAL A 13 -7.13 -23.53 47.29
CA VAL A 13 -5.93 -22.69 47.13
C VAL A 13 -5.10 -23.15 45.93
N THR A 14 -4.88 -24.47 45.81
CA THR A 14 -4.12 -25.04 44.69
C THR A 14 -4.80 -24.74 43.35
N LYS A 15 -6.11 -24.96 43.24
CA LYS A 15 -6.87 -24.69 42.01
C LYS A 15 -6.89 -23.20 41.66
N SER A 16 -7.05 -22.33 42.66
CA SER A 16 -7.01 -20.87 42.47
C SER A 16 -5.65 -20.42 41.96
N LYS A 17 -4.56 -20.96 42.49
CA LYS A 17 -3.21 -20.66 42.00
C LYS A 17 -3.04 -21.06 40.53
N VAL A 18 -3.43 -22.27 40.17
CA VAL A 18 -3.40 -22.74 38.77
C VAL A 18 -4.24 -21.85 37.86
N LEU A 19 -5.40 -21.39 38.32
CA LEU A 19 -6.26 -20.50 37.55
C LEU A 19 -5.61 -19.14 37.32
N VAL A 20 -5.00 -18.56 38.36
CA VAL A 20 -4.28 -17.28 38.27
C VAL A 20 -3.08 -17.39 37.34
N ASP A 21 -2.30 -18.46 37.44
CA ASP A 21 -1.15 -18.70 36.57
C ASP A 21 -1.59 -18.80 35.09
N LYS A 22 -2.68 -19.54 34.82
CA LYS A 22 -3.26 -19.63 33.47
C LYS A 22 -3.77 -18.29 32.96
N TYR A 23 -4.39 -17.50 33.83
CA TYR A 23 -4.87 -16.17 33.47
C TYR A 23 -3.69 -15.26 33.05
N HIS A 24 -2.59 -15.26 33.80
CA HIS A 24 -1.42 -14.46 33.45
C HIS A 24 -0.81 -14.87 32.10
N VAL A 25 -0.69 -16.17 31.84
CA VAL A 25 -0.21 -16.67 30.54
C VAL A 25 -1.12 -16.21 29.40
N LEU A 26 -2.45 -16.34 29.57
CA LEU A 26 -3.41 -15.96 28.54
C LEU A 26 -3.43 -14.45 28.31
N ASN A 27 -3.31 -13.65 29.38
CA ASN A 27 -3.27 -12.20 29.27
C ASN A 27 -2.01 -11.72 28.54
N ALA A 28 -0.85 -12.30 28.86
CA ALA A 28 0.40 -11.98 28.15
C ALA A 28 0.32 -12.34 26.66
N GLU A 29 -0.26 -13.49 26.32
CA GLU A 29 -0.44 -13.89 24.92
C GLU A 29 -1.43 -12.98 24.19
N LYS A 30 -2.52 -12.58 24.86
CA LYS A 30 -3.47 -11.60 24.32
C LYS A 30 -2.77 -10.28 23.99
N GLU A 31 -2.01 -9.72 24.92
CA GLU A 31 -1.27 -8.46 24.72
C GLU A 31 -0.28 -8.58 23.56
N ARG A 32 0.43 -9.71 23.46
CA ARG A 32 1.34 -9.99 22.33
C ARG A 32 0.59 -10.03 21.01
N LEU A 33 -0.56 -10.71 20.95
CA LEU A 33 -1.37 -10.80 19.74
C LEU A 33 -1.95 -9.44 19.34
N GLU A 34 -2.37 -8.62 20.30
CA GLU A 34 -2.85 -7.25 20.04
C GLU A 34 -1.74 -6.39 19.41
N GLN A 35 -0.49 -6.51 19.88
CA GLN A 35 0.66 -5.83 19.27
C GLN A 35 0.92 -6.30 17.84
N VAL A 36 0.87 -7.62 17.59
CA VAL A 36 1.05 -8.19 16.25
C VAL A 36 -0.05 -7.72 15.30
N VAL A 37 -1.31 -7.68 15.76
CA VAL A 37 -2.43 -7.17 14.96
C VAL A 37 -2.21 -5.70 14.60
N ALA A 38 -1.83 -4.86 15.56
CA ALA A 38 -1.55 -3.46 15.29
C ALA A 38 -0.42 -3.26 14.27
N GLN A 39 0.66 -4.06 14.39
CA GLN A 39 1.77 -4.05 13.45
C GLN A 39 1.33 -4.46 12.03
N LEU A 40 0.61 -5.57 11.90
CA LEU A 40 0.11 -6.05 10.61
C LEU A 40 -0.87 -5.06 9.97
N GLN A 41 -1.73 -4.42 10.77
CA GLN A 41 -2.63 -3.37 10.28
C GLN A 41 -1.83 -2.18 9.72
N SER A 42 -0.76 -1.77 10.40
CA SER A 42 0.11 -0.70 9.91
C SER A 42 0.79 -1.09 8.58
N GLU A 43 1.33 -2.30 8.49
CA GLU A 43 1.96 -2.81 7.26
C GLU A 43 0.99 -2.89 6.09
N VAL A 44 -0.24 -3.35 6.32
CA VAL A 44 -1.29 -3.40 5.30
C VAL A 44 -1.59 -2.00 4.75
N GLU A 45 -1.70 -1.00 5.62
CA GLU A 45 -1.97 0.37 5.17
C GLU A 45 -0.80 0.99 4.39
N VAL A 46 0.45 0.67 4.76
CA VAL A 46 1.63 1.07 3.98
C VAL A 46 1.61 0.42 2.60
N LEU A 47 1.40 -0.90 2.53
CA LEU A 47 1.37 -1.65 1.29
C LEU A 47 0.23 -1.22 0.36
N LYS A 48 -0.95 -0.90 0.91
CA LYS A 48 -2.06 -0.35 0.12
C LYS A 48 -1.68 0.98 -0.54
N LYS A 49 -1.08 1.91 0.21
CA LYS A 49 -0.64 3.21 -0.33
C LYS A 49 0.41 3.04 -1.42
N GLU A 50 1.36 2.13 -1.22
CA GLU A 50 2.37 1.83 -2.23
C GLU A 50 1.74 1.21 -3.48
N ASN A 51 0.78 0.30 -3.32
CA ASN A 51 0.06 -0.31 -4.44
C ASN A 51 -0.73 0.74 -5.24
N GLU A 52 -1.46 1.63 -4.57
CA GLU A 52 -2.19 2.74 -5.21
C GLU A 52 -1.25 3.65 -6.00
N LYS A 53 -0.09 4.00 -5.43
CA LYS A 53 0.94 4.76 -6.12
C LYS A 53 1.45 4.04 -7.37
N LEU A 54 1.87 2.78 -7.23
CA LEU A 54 2.38 1.97 -8.34
C LEU A 54 1.32 1.77 -9.43
N SER A 55 0.05 1.60 -9.05
CA SER A 55 -1.08 1.49 -9.98
C SER A 55 -1.26 2.78 -10.77
N THR A 56 -1.17 3.94 -10.11
CA THR A 56 -1.24 5.26 -10.75
C THR A 56 -0.06 5.47 -11.70
N ASP A 57 1.16 5.15 -11.27
CA ASP A 57 2.36 5.25 -12.10
C ASP A 57 2.26 4.34 -13.33
N ASN A 58 1.76 3.11 -13.15
CA ASN A 58 1.56 2.16 -14.23
C ASN A 58 0.51 2.65 -15.24
N HIS A 59 -0.60 3.21 -14.75
CA HIS A 59 -1.63 3.79 -15.60
C HIS A 59 -1.06 4.96 -16.42
N TYR A 60 -0.31 5.86 -15.78
CA TYR A 60 0.36 6.97 -16.46
C TYR A 60 1.34 6.47 -17.53
N LEU A 61 2.20 5.50 -17.22
CA LEU A 61 3.15 4.92 -18.17
C LEU A 61 2.44 4.22 -19.34
N THR A 62 1.34 3.52 -19.07
CA THR A 62 0.52 2.88 -20.10
C THR A 62 -0.10 3.91 -21.04
N MET A 63 -0.68 4.98 -20.49
CA MET A 63 -1.18 6.10 -21.29
C MET A 63 -0.05 6.74 -22.10
N ALA A 64 1.08 7.06 -21.47
CA ALA A 64 2.24 7.62 -22.14
C ALA A 64 2.70 6.73 -23.30
N ARG A 65 2.75 5.40 -23.14
CA ARG A 65 3.08 4.46 -24.20
C ARG A 65 2.13 4.53 -25.40
N HIS A 66 0.85 4.82 -25.19
CA HIS A 66 -0.10 5.02 -26.28
C HIS A 66 0.07 6.38 -26.99
N PHE A 67 0.59 7.40 -26.29
CA PHE A 67 0.87 8.72 -26.86
C PHE A 67 2.28 8.86 -27.40
N VAL A 68 3.24 8.01 -27.01
CA VAL A 68 4.54 7.90 -27.67
C VAL A 68 4.24 7.52 -29.11
N PRO A 69 4.41 8.44 -30.07
CA PRO A 69 4.14 8.09 -31.44
C PRO A 69 5.14 7.00 -31.79
N ASN A 70 4.66 5.97 -32.48
CA ASN A 70 5.51 5.08 -33.25
C ASN A 70 6.59 5.96 -33.88
N SER A 71 7.89 5.72 -33.67
CA SER A 71 8.94 6.71 -34.00
C SER A 71 8.83 7.24 -35.44
N GLU A 72 8.27 6.42 -36.34
CA GLU A 72 7.78 6.76 -37.67
C GLU A 72 6.72 7.87 -37.72
N LYS A 73 5.62 7.75 -36.95
CA LYS A 73 4.56 8.77 -36.86
C LYS A 73 5.05 10.08 -36.23
N ALA A 74 6.00 10.01 -35.29
CA ALA A 74 6.63 11.21 -34.73
C ALA A 74 7.47 11.94 -35.80
N ALA A 75 8.25 11.19 -36.59
CA ALA A 75 9.04 11.73 -37.67
C ALA A 75 8.16 12.32 -38.78
N GLU A 76 7.06 11.66 -39.12
CA GLU A 76 6.08 12.11 -40.11
C GLU A 76 5.37 13.41 -39.67
N ALA A 77 4.87 13.47 -38.43
CA ALA A 77 4.29 14.68 -37.86
C ALA A 77 5.29 15.85 -37.84
N LYS A 78 6.55 15.60 -37.45
CA LYS A 78 7.62 16.61 -37.45
C LYS A 78 7.90 17.15 -38.86
N LYS A 79 7.87 16.28 -39.87
CA LYS A 79 8.05 16.65 -41.28
C LYS A 79 6.89 17.52 -41.78
N MET A 80 5.66 17.17 -41.42
CA MET A 80 4.46 17.92 -41.78
C MET A 80 4.44 19.31 -41.14
N ILE A 81 4.76 19.41 -39.83
CA ILE A 81 4.90 20.70 -39.12
C ILE A 81 5.99 21.57 -39.77
N SER A 82 7.14 20.97 -40.10
CA SER A 82 8.24 21.70 -40.74
C SER A 82 7.86 22.26 -42.13
N SER A 83 7.00 21.55 -42.88
CA SER A 83 6.46 22.06 -44.15
C SER A 83 5.53 23.24 -43.91
N LEU A 84 4.59 23.10 -42.98
CA LEU A 84 3.64 24.16 -42.64
C LEU A 84 4.34 25.46 -42.21
N VAL A 85 5.40 25.35 -41.40
CA VAL A 85 6.18 26.53 -40.98
C VAL A 85 6.84 27.23 -42.16
N ARG A 86 7.40 26.48 -43.11
CA ARG A 86 8.00 27.06 -44.33
C ARG A 86 6.96 27.73 -45.23
N ASP A 87 5.77 27.16 -45.31
CA ASP A 87 4.68 27.74 -46.10
C ASP A 87 4.17 29.03 -45.43
N ILE A 88 4.10 29.06 -44.10
CA ILE A 88 3.81 30.28 -43.32
C ILE A 88 4.90 31.33 -43.57
N ASP A 89 6.20 30.97 -43.48
CA ASP A 89 7.31 31.90 -43.73
C ASP A 89 7.28 32.48 -45.16
N LYS A 90 6.90 31.66 -46.15
CA LYS A 90 6.68 32.11 -47.53
C LYS A 90 5.52 33.10 -47.63
N CYS A 91 4.38 32.79 -47.01
CA CYS A 91 3.24 33.69 -46.98
C CYS A 91 3.56 35.00 -46.26
N ILE A 92 4.30 34.96 -45.16
CA ILE A 92 4.74 36.16 -44.44
C ILE A 92 5.67 37.02 -45.31
N SER A 93 6.58 36.38 -46.04
CA SER A 93 7.50 37.08 -46.94
C SER A 93 6.74 37.74 -48.11
N GLN A 94 5.73 37.07 -48.67
CA GLN A 94 4.84 37.62 -49.69
C GLN A 94 3.92 38.75 -49.20
N LEU A 95 3.68 38.84 -47.88
CA LEU A 95 2.90 39.92 -47.27
C LEU A 95 3.77 41.14 -46.87
N ASN A 96 5.09 40.97 -46.84
CA ASN A 96 6.06 42.01 -46.47
C ASN A 96 6.83 42.57 -47.70
N GLU A 97 6.51 42.13 -48.91
CA GLU A 97 6.81 42.78 -50.20
C GLU A 97 5.60 43.59 -50.69
#